data_AF-A0A842S0E6-F1
#
_entry.id   AF-A0A842S0E6-F1
#
_cell.length_a   1.000
_cell.length_b   1.000
_cell.length_c   1.000
_cell.angle_alpha   90.00
_cell.angle_beta   90.00
_cell.angle_gamma   90.00
#
_symmetry.space_group_name_H-M   'P 1'
#
loop_
_entity.id
_entity.type
_entity.pdbx_description
1 polymer ?
#
loop_
_entity_poly.entity_id
_entity_poly.type
_entity_poly.pdbx_seq_one_letter_code
_entity_poly.pdbx_strand_id
1 'polypeptide(L)' 'MVSEVIPCPDCAVDLEIIAIENGEANAEVAEIAEEDWGE' A
#
# COMPACT_ATOMS: atom_id res chain seq x y z
N MET A 1 -2.96 11.73 5.73
CA MET A 1 -2.15 10.69 6.39
C MET A 1 -1.44 9.96 5.27
N VAL A 2 -0.14 9.76 5.39
CA VAL A 2 0.73 9.12 4.39
C VAL A 2 1.30 7.87 5.08
N SER A 3 1.51 6.77 4.36
CA SER A 3 1.73 5.40 4.91
C SER A 3 0.50 4.75 5.57
N GLU A 4 -0.68 4.98 5.00
CA GLU A 4 -1.85 4.14 5.31
C GLU A 4 -1.91 2.98 4.30
N VAL A 5 -2.11 1.75 4.79
CA VAL A 5 -2.28 0.57 3.93
C VAL A 5 -3.76 0.25 3.81
N ILE A 6 -4.24 0.13 2.57
CA ILE A 6 -5.62 -0.22 2.24
C ILE A 6 -5.66 -1.47 1.33
N PRO A 7 -6.63 -2.38 1.55
CA PRO A 7 -6.79 -3.53 0.67
C PRO A 7 -7.45 -3.12 -0.65
N CYS A 8 -6.92 -3.60 -1.78
CA CYS A 8 -7.54 -3.41 -3.08
C CYS A 8 -8.79 -4.31 -3.20
N PRO A 9 -9.99 -3.74 -3.43
CA PRO A 9 -11.24 -4.51 -3.48
C PRO A 9 -11.35 -5.43 -4.71
N ASP A 10 -10.57 -5.17 -5.76
CA ASP A 10 -10.67 -5.88 -7.04
C ASP A 10 -9.65 -7.02 -7.19
N CYS A 11 -8.44 -6.87 -6.64
CA CYS A 11 -7.35 -7.83 -6.83
C CYS A 11 -6.72 -8.36 -5.54
N ALA A 12 -7.21 -7.95 -4.36
CA ALA A 12 -6.77 -8.43 -3.06
C ALA A 12 -5.27 -8.22 -2.76
N VAL A 13 -4.64 -7.23 -3.41
CA VAL A 13 -3.31 -6.73 -3.02
C VAL A 13 -3.44 -5.61 -2.01
N ASP A 14 -2.47 -5.49 -1.11
CA ASP A 14 -2.37 -4.35 -0.21
C ASP A 14 -1.72 -3.17 -0.95
N LEU A 15 -2.30 -1.98 -0.80
CA LEU A 15 -1.82 -0.74 -1.40
C LEU A 15 -1.44 0.24 -0.29
N GLU A 16 -0.29 0.90 -0.40
CA GLU A 16 0.14 1.94 0.52
C GLU A 16 -0.05 3.34 -0.08
N ILE A 17 -0.70 4.24 0.66
CA ILE A 17 -0.87 5.65 0.27
C ILE A 17 0.46 6.41 0.42
N ILE A 18 1.06 6.79 -0.70
CA ILE A 18 2.34 7.51 -0.76
C ILE A 18 2.19 9.05 -0.82
N ALA A 19 1.03 9.54 -1.25
CA ALA A 19 0.75 10.98 -1.31
C ALA A 19 -0.75 11.26 -1.32
N ILE A 20 -1.14 12.43 -0.80
CA ILE A 20 -2.49 12.97 -0.94
C ILE A 20 -2.37 14.42 -1.39
N GLU A 21 -2.84 14.70 -2.60
CA GLU A 21 -2.74 16.02 -3.23
C GLU A 21 -4.05 16.37 -3.90
N ASN A 22 -4.53 17.61 -3.71
CA ASN A 22 -5.79 18.09 -4.30
C ASN A 22 -7.03 17.20 -4.05
N GLY A 23 -7.02 16.41 -2.96
CA GLY A 23 -8.10 15.47 -2.64
C GLY A 23 -8.01 14.13 -3.34
N GLU A 24 -6.95 13.89 -4.11
CA GLU A 24 -6.64 12.60 -4.75
C GLU A 24 -5.53 11.89 -3.96
N ALA A 25 -5.72 10.60 -3.67
CA ALA A 25 -4.75 9.77 -3.00
C ALA A 25 -4.00 8.93 -4.04
N ASN A 26 -2.67 9.03 -4.03
CA ASN A 26 -1.80 8.19 -4.82
C ASN A 26 -1.32 7.02 -3.95
N ALA A 27 -1.44 5.81 -4.47
CA ALA A 27 -1.05 4.59 -3.77
C ALA A 27 -0.19 3.70 -4.68
N GLU A 28 0.74 2.98 -4.06
CA GLU A 28 1.55 1.96 -4.72
C GLU A 28 1.30 0.60 -4.06
N VAL A 29 1.74 -0.49 -4.69
CA VAL A 29 1.69 -1.82 -4.06
C VAL A 29 2.51 -1.74 -2.78
N ALA A 30 1.87 -1.99 -1.63
CA ALA A 30 2.58 -2.01 -0.36
C ALA A 30 3.71 -3.03 -0.46
N GLU A 31 4.89 -2.69 0.06
CA GLU A 31 5.99 -3.64 0.13
C GLU A 31 5.49 -4.85 0.95
N ILE A 32 5.20 -5.94 0.25
CA ILE A 32 5.11 -7.24 0.89
C ILE A 32 6.53 -7.46 1.37
N ALA A 33 6.73 -7.46 2.69
CA ALA A 33 7.98 -7.94 3.25
C ALA A 33 8.22 -9.30 2.58
N GLU A 34 9.16 -9.34 1.62
CA GLU A 34 9.61 -10.59 1.03
C GLU A 34 9.86 -11.51 2.22
N GLU A 35 9.36 -12.73 2.12
CA GLU A 35 9.38 -13.71 3.18
C GLU A 35 10.82 -13.97 3.67
N ASP A 36 11.35 -13.10 4.53
CA ASP A 36 12.41 -13.38 5.47
C ASP A 36 11.79 -14.05 6.69
N TRP A 37 10.94 -15.05 6.41
CA TRP A 37 10.55 -16.09 7.37
C TRP A 37 11.71 -17.08 7.52
N GLY A 38 12.96 -16.60 7.64
CA GLY A 38 14.12 -17.45 7.82
C GLY A 38 15.47 -16.81 7.52
N GLU A 39 15.97 -16.02 8.46
CA GLU A 39 17.33 -16.18 8.99
C GLU A 39 17.36 -16.19 10.52
#